data_AF-A0ABD0QJ18-F1
#
_entry.id   AF-A0ABD0QJ18-F1
#
_cell.length_a   1.000
_cell.length_b   1.000
_cell.length_c   1.000
_cell.angle_alpha   90.00
_cell.angle_beta   90.00
_cell.angle_gamma   90.00
#
_symmetry.space_group_name_H-M   'P 1'
#
loop_
_entity.id
_entity.type
_entity.pdbx_description
1 polymer ?
#
loop_
_entity_poly.entity_id
_entity_poly.type
_entity_poly.pdbx_seq_one_letter_code
_entity_poly.pdbx_strand_id
1 'polypeptide(L)' 'DEAFALWIEQWAKLYEEESPSRMIIQYIHDNYFLVNLVDNDFPLDSCLWQ' A
#
# COMPACT_ATOMS: atom_id res chain seq x y z
N ASP A 1 -7.80 -7.53 -2.83
CA ASP A 1 -8.55 -7.72 -1.57
C ASP A 1 -7.64 -8.06 -0.39
N GLU A 2 -6.90 -9.17 -0.42
CA GLU A 2 -6.03 -9.57 0.71
C GLU A 2 -4.96 -8.52 1.08
N ALA A 3 -4.24 -7.96 0.10
CA ALA A 3 -3.19 -6.97 0.36
C ALA A 3 -3.72 -5.67 1.00
N PHE A 4 -4.93 -5.24 0.63
CA PHE A 4 -5.57 -4.06 1.20
C PHE A 4 -6.10 -4.33 2.61
N ALA A 5 -6.69 -5.52 2.85
CA ALA A 5 -7.20 -5.89 4.16
C ALA A 5 -6.13 -5.81 5.27
N LEU A 6 -4.86 -6.08 4.96
CA LEU A 6 -3.76 -6.00 5.92
C LEU A 6 -3.57 -4.59 6.52
N TRP A 7 -3.85 -3.53 5.76
CA TRP A 7 -3.78 -2.16 6.29
C TRP A 7 -4.74 -1.95 7.45
N ILE A 8 -5.96 -2.49 7.35
CA ILE A 8 -6.98 -2.35 8.39
C ILE A 8 -6.78 -3.37 9.50
N GLU A 9 -6.63 -4.64 9.12
CA GLU A 9 -6.69 -5.77 10.05
C GLU A 9 -5.43 -5.94 10.90
N GLN A 10 -4.28 -5.46 10.43
CA GLN A 10 -3.01 -5.60 11.15
C GLN A 10 -2.50 -4.25 11.67
N TRP A 11 -2.59 -3.18 10.86
CA TRP A 11 -2.00 -1.90 11.23
C TRP A 11 -3.01 -0.94 11.90
N ALA A 12 -4.16 -0.69 11.27
CA ALA A 12 -5.14 0.27 11.79
C ALA A 12 -5.68 -0.13 13.18
N LYS A 13 -5.83 -1.43 13.44
CA LYS A 13 -6.30 -1.96 14.74
C LYS A 13 -5.36 -1.70 15.92
N LEU A 14 -4.12 -1.28 15.67
CA LEU A 14 -3.19 -0.89 16.74
C LEU A 14 -3.56 0.44 17.38
N TYR A 15 -4.45 1.21 16.75
CA TYR A 15 -4.84 2.54 17.19
C TYR A 15 -6.33 2.58 17.53
N GLU A 16 -6.69 3.46 18.46
CA GLU A 16 -8.09 3.71 18.80
C GLU A 16 -8.88 4.18 17.57
N GLU A 17 -10.16 3.83 17.54
CA GLU A 17 -11.06 4.00 16.40
C GLU A 17 -11.10 5.44 15.86
N GLU A 18 -11.14 6.42 16.76
CA GLU A 18 -11.24 7.85 16.47
C GLU A 18 -9.87 8.55 16.49
N SER A 19 -8.77 7.80 16.56
CA SER A 19 -7.44 8.40 16.62
C SER A 19 -7.02 8.99 15.26
N PRO A 20 -6.29 10.12 15.24
CA PRO A 20 -5.73 10.66 14.01
C PRO A 20 -4.86 9.64 13.25
N SER A 21 -4.16 8.77 13.97
CA SER A 21 -3.33 7.71 13.39
C SER A 21 -4.15 6.71 12.59
N ARG A 22 -5.31 6.27 13.10
CA ARG A 22 -6.18 5.34 12.37
C ARG A 22 -6.78 5.98 11.13
N MET A 23 -7.16 7.25 11.20
CA MET A 23 -7.69 8.00 10.05
C MET A 23 -6.69 8.07 8.89
N ILE A 24 -5.40 8.25 9.17
CA ILE A 24 -4.36 8.26 8.13
C ILE A 24 -4.26 6.90 7.44
N ILE A 25 -4.27 5.81 8.20
CA ILE A 25 -4.21 4.45 7.63
C ILE A 25 -5.44 4.15 6.80
N GLN A 26 -6.62 4.54 7.27
CA GLN A 26 -7.87 4.41 6.54
C GLN A 26 -7.81 5.19 5.21
N TYR A 27 -7.29 6.43 5.23
CA TYR A 27 -7.12 7.23 4.02
C TYR A 27 -6.20 6.55 2.99
N ILE A 28 -5.10 5.93 3.43
CA ILE A 28 -4.21 5.17 2.53
C ILE A 28 -4.96 4.00 1.91
N HIS A 29 -5.64 3.19 2.74
CA HIS A 29 -6.42 2.03 2.28
C HIS A 29 -7.45 2.41 1.21
N ASP A 30 -8.17 3.52 1.41
CA ASP A 30 -9.30 3.89 0.55
C ASP A 30 -8.90 4.62 -0.74
N ASN A 31 -7.71 5.23 -0.78
CA ASN A 31 -7.35 6.16 -1.86
C ASN A 31 -6.11 5.75 -2.67
N TYR A 32 -5.31 4.78 -2.21
CA TYR A 32 -4.07 4.40 -2.89
C TYR A 32 -4.27 3.21 -3.81
N PHE A 33 -3.48 3.15 -4.89
CA PHE A 33 -3.43 2.00 -5.78
C PHE A 33 -2.27 1.08 -5.41
N LEU A 34 -2.51 -0.23 -5.45
CA LEU A 34 -1.46 -1.23 -5.46
C LEU A 34 -1.03 -1.44 -6.91
N VAL A 35 0.19 -1.03 -7.23
CA VAL A 35 0.74 -1.10 -8.58
C VAL A 35 1.85 -2.14 -8.61
N ASN A 36 1.85 -2.98 -9.64
CA ASN A 36 3.01 -3.78 -10.00
C ASN A 36 3.50 -3.32 -11.39
N LEU A 37 4.81 -3.31 -11.57
CA LEU A 37 5.45 -3.06 -12.85
C LEU A 37 6.45 -4.18 -13.10
N VAL A 38 6.51 -4.65 -14.34
CA VAL A 38 7.46 -5.68 -14.76
C VAL A 38 8.28 -5.11 -15.90
N ASP A 39 9.59 -5.05 -15.68
CA ASP A 39 10.57 -4.85 -16.73
C ASP A 39 10.88 -6.21 -17.35
N ASN A 40 10.61 -6.36 -18.66
CA ASN A 40 10.79 -7.63 -19.36
C ASN A 40 12.20 -7.77 -19.96
N ASP A 41 12.94 -6.66 -20.11
CA ASP A 41 14.24 -6.64 -20.77
C ASP A 41 15.37 -6.90 -19.76
N PHE A 42 15.32 -8.08 -19.13
CA PHE A 42 16.27 -8.50 -18.09
C PHE A 42 17.78 -8.39 -18.43
N PRO A 43 18.23 -8.42 -19.71
CA PRO A 43 19.65 -8.22 -20.02
C PRO A 43 20.10 -6.75 -19.96
N LEU A 44 19.17 -5.79 -19.94
CA LEU A 44 19.45 -4.35 -19.93
C LEU A 44 19.36 -3.79 -18.50
N ASP A 45 19.85 -2.56 -18.33
CA ASP A 45 19.62 -1.80 -17.10
C ASP A 45 18.13 -1.52 -16.90
N SER A 46 17.66 -1.55 -15.65
CA SER A 46 16.23 -1.44 -15.37
C SER A 46 15.65 -0.09 -15.81
N CYS A 47 14.57 -0.13 -16.58
CA CYS A 47 13.84 1.05 -17.02
C CYS A 47 12.84 1.57 -15.97
N LEU A 48 12.61 0.83 -14.88
CA LEU A 48 11.59 1.18 -13.87
C LEU A 48 11.91 2.47 -13.09
N TRP A 49 13.17 2.92 -13.12
CA TRP A 49 13.67 4.05 -12.33
C TRP A 49 14.06 5.29 -13.15
N GLN A 50 13.85 5.26 -14.47
CA GLN A 50 14.23 6.35 -15.38
C GLN A 50 13.40 7.62 -15.21
#